data_AF-A0A0D0CP62-F1
#
_entry.id   AF-A0A0D0CP62-F1
#
_cell.length_a   1.000
_cell.length_b   1.000
_cell.length_c   1.000
_cell.angle_alpha   90.00
_cell.angle_beta   90.00
_cell.angle_gamma   90.00
#
_symmetry.space_group_name_H-M   'P 1'
#
loop_
_entity.id
_entity.type
_entity.pdbx_description
1 polymer ?
#
loop_
_entity_poly.entity_id
_entity_poly.type
_entity_poly.pdbx_seq_one_letter_code
_entity_poly.pdbx_strand_id
1 'polypeptide(L)'
;MPRVVQLLDSINSGVIAGNRMADNVDDHFEHHTHLMFPSRSIQTDGIQAGIMSSFSFTQVSGTLLMLHLHYLFRSIDPVKHEAYKQHAVHMKLSNKVMSEMMIKNNLVQIKEVPPYLLNLKEKVLLNPMAHVQPDAKSGSYTCIANPLLAKKSASVLELTKIYHNPVSTLNVHSTIPSELITAVPSHNPNFVSHNFTDAEIAYCSAQPSPASSFTTQ
;
A
#
# COMPACT_ATOMS: atom_id res chain seq x y z
N MET A 1 -10.80 -19.73 9.30
CA MET A 1 -10.06 -18.52 9.71
C MET A 1 -8.64 -18.77 10.27
N PRO A 2 -8.34 -19.76 11.13
CA PRO A 2 -6.98 -19.85 11.73
C PRO A 2 -5.87 -20.19 10.72
N ARG A 3 -6.18 -20.94 9.64
CA ARG A 3 -5.17 -21.37 8.66
C ARG A 3 -4.59 -20.25 7.78
N VAL A 4 -5.35 -19.19 7.50
CA VAL A 4 -4.85 -18.05 6.71
C VAL A 4 -3.83 -17.25 7.52
N VAL A 5 -4.12 -17.03 8.81
CA VAL A 5 -3.21 -16.35 9.72
C VAL A 5 -1.92 -17.17 9.89
N GLN A 6 -2.03 -18.48 10.09
CA GLN A 6 -0.87 -19.37 10.15
C GLN A 6 -0.01 -19.34 8.88
N LEU A 7 -0.63 -19.31 7.71
CA LEU A 7 0.09 -19.20 6.44
C LEU A 7 0.85 -17.87 6.34
N LEU A 8 0.19 -16.77 6.71
CA LEU A 8 0.80 -15.43 6.74
C LEU A 8 1.97 -15.37 7.73
N ASP A 9 1.81 -15.93 8.93
CA ASP A 9 2.87 -15.99 9.95
C ASP A 9 4.05 -16.83 9.48
N SER A 10 3.79 -17.96 8.81
CA SER A 10 4.85 -18.80 8.24
C SER A 10 5.62 -18.06 7.16
N ILE A 11 4.91 -17.36 6.26
CA ILE A 11 5.54 -16.55 5.20
C ILE A 11 6.41 -15.44 5.79
N ASN A 12 5.91 -14.72 6.79
CA ASN A 12 6.63 -13.60 7.41
C ASN A 12 7.80 -14.04 8.30
N SER A 13 7.67 -15.17 9.01
CA SER A 13 8.72 -15.68 9.92
C SER A 13 9.74 -16.60 9.24
N GLY A 14 9.41 -17.15 8.07
CA GLY A 14 10.21 -18.19 7.42
C GLY A 14 10.15 -19.55 8.13
N VAL A 15 9.27 -19.73 9.11
CA VAL A 15 9.11 -20.97 9.87
C VAL A 15 7.99 -21.81 9.25
N ILE A 16 8.31 -23.05 8.86
CA ILE A 16 7.30 -24.05 8.49
C ILE A 16 6.94 -24.83 9.74
N ALA A 17 5.69 -24.71 10.21
CA ALA A 17 5.21 -25.45 11.37
C ALA A 17 5.01 -26.94 11.02
N GLY A 18 5.68 -27.83 11.75
CA GLY A 18 5.52 -29.27 11.58
C GLY A 18 4.27 -29.80 12.26
N ASN A 19 3.68 -30.85 11.68
CA ASN A 19 2.60 -31.60 12.31
C ASN A 19 3.16 -32.55 13.37
N ARG A 20 3.13 -32.14 14.65
CA ARG A 20 3.65 -32.94 15.76
C ARG A 20 2.92 -34.27 15.98
N MET A 21 1.70 -34.41 15.43
CA MET A 21 0.90 -35.63 15.52
C MET A 21 1.12 -36.57 14.33
N ALA A 22 1.94 -36.20 13.35
CA ALA A 22 2.36 -37.10 12.28
C ALA A 22 3.52 -37.98 12.77
N ASP A 23 3.18 -39.07 13.44
CA ASP A 23 4.11 -40.13 13.85
C ASP A 23 4.46 -41.04 12.67
N ASN A 24 3.46 -41.44 11.89
CA ASN A 24 3.61 -42.18 10.64
C ASN A 24 2.81 -41.52 9.51
N VAL A 25 3.40 -41.46 8.31
CA VAL A 25 2.73 -41.00 7.09
C VAL A 25 2.26 -42.24 6.33
N ASP A 26 1.04 -42.21 5.81
CA ASP A 26 0.46 -43.33 5.06
C ASP A 26 1.26 -43.61 3.77
N ASP A 27 1.57 -44.88 3.53
CA ASP A 27 2.33 -45.39 2.39
C ASP A 27 1.70 -44.96 1.05
N HIS A 28 0.38 -44.72 1.00
CA HIS A 28 -0.29 -44.18 -0.19
C HIS A 28 0.23 -42.80 -0.62
N PHE A 29 0.82 -42.02 0.29
CA PHE A 29 1.43 -40.73 -0.04
C PHE A 29 2.84 -40.86 -0.63
N GLU A 30 3.47 -42.03 -0.61
CA GLU A 30 4.84 -42.24 -1.10
C GLU A 30 4.98 -41.90 -2.59
N HIS A 31 3.95 -42.18 -3.40
CA HIS A 31 3.96 -41.86 -4.82
C HIS A 31 3.89 -40.34 -5.12
N HIS A 32 3.53 -39.50 -4.14
CA HIS A 32 3.40 -38.06 -4.31
C HIS A 32 4.72 -37.34 -4.06
N THR A 33 5.64 -37.42 -5.03
CA THR A 33 7.03 -36.90 -4.93
C THR A 33 7.17 -35.39 -4.71
N HIS A 34 6.10 -34.61 -4.93
CA HIS A 34 6.09 -33.16 -4.74
C HIS A 34 5.58 -32.72 -3.36
N LEU A 35 5.16 -33.68 -2.51
CA LEU A 35 4.64 -33.40 -1.17
C LEU A 35 5.66 -33.82 -0.10
N MET A 36 5.76 -33.01 0.94
CA MET A 36 6.57 -33.29 2.12
C MET A 36 5.72 -33.07 3.37
N PHE A 37 5.79 -34.02 4.31
CA PHE A 37 5.02 -33.98 5.56
C PHE A 37 5.98 -33.85 6.77
N PRO A 38 6.34 -32.62 7.18
CA PRO A 38 7.26 -32.43 8.30
C PRO A 38 6.57 -32.69 9.64
N SER A 39 7.17 -33.53 10.49
CA SER A 39 6.70 -33.76 11.88
C SER A 39 7.26 -32.75 12.89
N ARG A 40 8.31 -32.02 12.50
CA ARG A 40 8.98 -30.97 13.29
C ARG A 40 9.01 -29.66 12.53
N SER A 41 9.05 -28.55 13.25
CA SER A 41 9.16 -27.23 12.63
C SER A 41 10.51 -27.06 11.95
N ILE A 42 10.51 -26.44 10.77
CA ILE A 42 11.71 -26.20 9.95
C ILE A 42 11.87 -24.69 9.82
N GLN A 43 13.03 -24.17 10.22
CA GLN A 43 13.43 -22.81 9.91
C GLN A 43 14.02 -22.80 8.50
N THR A 44 13.48 -21.94 7.63
CA THR A 44 14.01 -21.72 6.29
C THR A 44 14.68 -20.35 6.20
N ASP A 45 15.41 -20.11 5.11
CA ASP A 45 15.99 -18.80 4.79
C ASP A 45 14.92 -17.77 4.34
N GLY A 46 13.68 -18.22 4.14
CA GLY A 46 12.54 -17.40 3.76
C GLY A 46 11.56 -18.15 2.86
N ILE A 47 10.27 -17.81 2.97
CA ILE A 47 9.21 -18.42 2.17
C ILE A 47 8.68 -17.36 1.19
N GLN A 48 8.78 -17.64 -0.12
CA GLN A 48 8.37 -16.70 -1.16
C GLN A 48 6.86 -16.68 -1.41
N ALA A 49 6.23 -17.86 -1.29
CA ALA A 49 4.81 -18.02 -1.52
C ALA A 49 4.26 -19.18 -0.69
N GLY A 50 2.97 -19.10 -0.38
CA GLY A 50 2.24 -20.14 0.33
C GLY A 50 0.90 -20.40 -0.35
N ILE A 51 0.50 -21.66 -0.41
CA ILE A 51 -0.80 -22.06 -0.96
C ILE A 51 -1.64 -22.69 0.15
N MET A 52 -2.92 -22.32 0.20
CA MET A 52 -3.90 -22.93 1.10
C MET A 52 -5.09 -23.39 0.26
N SER A 53 -5.39 -24.67 0.32
CA SER A 53 -6.61 -25.26 -0.23
C SER A 53 -7.61 -25.57 0.89
N SER A 54 -8.89 -25.39 0.58
CA SER A 54 -10.01 -25.71 1.47
C SER A 54 -11.08 -26.45 0.69
N PHE A 55 -11.66 -27.46 1.34
CA PHE A 55 -12.72 -28.29 0.77
C PHE A 55 -13.87 -28.34 1.78
N SER A 56 -15.07 -27.99 1.33
CA SER A 56 -16.29 -28.11 2.13
C SER A 56 -17.05 -29.38 1.78
N PHE A 57 -17.97 -29.77 2.66
CA PHE A 57 -18.89 -30.89 2.42
C PHE A 57 -19.83 -30.65 1.22
N THR A 58 -20.11 -29.39 0.90
CA THR A 58 -21.01 -29.01 -0.20
C THR A 58 -20.33 -28.96 -1.56
N GLN A 59 -19.23 -29.69 -1.76
CA GLN A 59 -18.42 -29.70 -2.99
C GLN A 59 -17.88 -28.32 -3.41
N VAL A 60 -17.88 -27.34 -2.50
CA VAL A 60 -17.24 -26.05 -2.75
C VAL A 60 -15.79 -26.16 -2.29
N SER A 61 -14.88 -25.99 -3.22
CA SER A 61 -13.46 -25.88 -2.93
C SER A 61 -12.98 -24.46 -3.19
N GLY A 62 -11.97 -24.04 -2.46
CA GLY A 62 -11.35 -22.72 -2.62
C GLY A 62 -9.85 -22.82 -2.37
N THR A 63 -9.07 -22.18 -3.23
CA THR A 63 -7.62 -22.13 -3.14
C THR A 63 -7.17 -20.68 -3.02
N LEU A 64 -6.23 -20.43 -2.10
CA LEU A 64 -5.61 -19.14 -1.85
C LEU A 64 -4.11 -19.26 -2.11
N LEU A 65 -3.57 -18.43 -2.99
CA LEU A 65 -2.14 -18.22 -3.16
C LEU A 65 -1.74 -16.91 -2.49
N MET A 66 -0.81 -16.96 -1.55
CA MET A 66 -0.25 -15.80 -0.87
C MET A 66 1.20 -15.62 -1.29
N LEU A 67 1.57 -14.40 -1.67
CA LEU A 67 2.94 -14.03 -2.03
C LEU A 67 3.57 -13.22 -0.90
N HIS A 68 4.89 -13.36 -0.73
CA HIS A 68 5.64 -12.59 0.23
C HIS A 68 5.62 -11.09 -0.11
N LEU A 69 5.46 -10.22 0.90
CA LEU A 69 5.26 -8.78 0.70
C LEU A 69 6.49 -8.05 0.09
N HIS A 70 7.67 -8.67 0.12
CA HIS A 70 8.87 -8.15 -0.54
C HIS A 70 8.63 -7.89 -2.03
N TYR A 71 7.78 -8.68 -2.70
CA TYR A 71 7.51 -8.49 -4.13
C TYR A 71 6.79 -7.17 -4.39
N LEU A 72 5.87 -6.79 -3.48
CA LEU A 72 5.19 -5.51 -3.52
C LEU A 72 6.16 -4.34 -3.28
N PHE A 73 7.03 -4.43 -2.27
CA PHE A 73 7.97 -3.35 -1.99
C PHE A 73 9.03 -3.18 -3.08
N ARG A 74 9.39 -4.26 -3.78
CA ARG A 74 10.32 -4.20 -4.91
C ARG A 74 9.72 -3.52 -6.15
N SER A 75 8.40 -3.48 -6.29
CA SER A 75 7.75 -2.80 -7.42
C SER A 75 7.54 -1.29 -7.20
N ILE A 76 7.82 -0.78 -6.00
CA ILE A 76 7.58 0.62 -5.64
C ILE A 76 8.88 1.41 -5.76
N ASP A 77 8.77 2.68 -6.18
CA ASP A 77 9.87 3.65 -6.22
C ASP A 77 10.57 3.79 -4.84
N PRO A 78 11.91 3.74 -4.75
CA PRO A 78 12.65 3.87 -3.50
C PRO A 78 12.21 5.06 -2.63
N VAL A 79 11.91 6.22 -3.22
CA VAL A 79 11.50 7.42 -2.47
C VAL A 79 10.16 7.18 -1.74
N LYS A 80 9.20 6.56 -2.43
CA LYS A 80 7.90 6.19 -1.84
C LYS A 80 8.05 5.11 -0.79
N HIS A 81 8.96 4.17 -0.98
CA HIS A 81 9.25 3.12 -0.01
C HIS A 81 9.87 3.71 1.28
N GLU A 82 10.79 4.66 1.17
CA GLU A 82 11.36 5.36 2.33
C GLU A 82 10.32 6.19 3.08
N ALA A 83 9.48 6.94 2.37
CA ALA A 83 8.35 7.64 2.97
C ALA A 83 7.40 6.66 3.70
N TYR A 84 7.13 5.50 3.11
CA TYR A 84 6.33 4.46 3.75
C TYR A 84 6.96 3.94 5.04
N LYS A 85 8.29 3.73 5.08
CA LYS A 85 9.00 3.28 6.30
C LYS A 85 8.81 4.24 7.48
N GLN A 86 8.60 5.53 7.25
CA GLN A 86 8.32 6.49 8.32
C GLN A 86 7.03 6.14 9.09
N HIS A 87 6.09 5.44 8.46
CA HIS A 87 4.88 4.94 9.11
C HIS A 87 5.14 3.80 10.10
N ALA A 88 6.37 3.29 10.24
CA ALA A 88 6.73 2.36 11.32
C ALA A 88 6.48 2.94 12.72
N VAL A 89 6.40 4.28 12.86
CA VAL A 89 5.97 4.94 14.10
C VAL A 89 4.56 4.51 14.51
N HIS A 90 3.67 4.21 13.57
CA HIS A 90 2.32 3.74 13.86
C HIS A 90 2.32 2.39 14.59
N MET A 91 3.27 1.51 14.31
CA MET A 91 3.39 0.23 15.04
C MET A 91 3.69 0.47 16.52
N LYS A 92 4.58 1.42 16.84
CA LYS A 92 4.89 1.79 18.22
C LYS A 92 3.69 2.41 18.94
N LEU A 93 2.96 3.29 18.26
CA LEU A 93 1.73 3.89 18.79
C LEU A 93 0.64 2.82 19.01
N SER A 94 0.46 1.91 18.07
CA SER A 94 -0.50 0.81 18.18
C SER A 94 -0.17 -0.11 19.35
N ASN A 95 1.11 -0.47 19.53
CA ASN A 95 1.54 -1.28 20.67
C ASN A 95 1.25 -0.59 22.01
N LYS A 96 1.55 0.72 22.12
CA LYS A 96 1.21 1.51 23.31
C LYS A 96 -0.29 1.46 23.61
N VAL A 97 -1.12 1.78 22.63
CA VAL A 97 -2.59 1.79 22.78
C VAL A 97 -3.09 0.39 23.14
N MET A 98 -2.59 -0.66 22.47
CA MET A 98 -2.96 -2.05 22.75
C MET A 98 -2.66 -2.42 24.21
N SER A 99 -1.46 -2.11 24.70
CA SER A 99 -1.08 -2.37 26.11
C SER A 99 -1.97 -1.60 27.10
N GLU A 100 -2.24 -0.32 26.84
CA GLU A 100 -3.14 0.49 27.68
C GLU A 100 -4.56 -0.08 27.72
N MET A 101 -5.10 -0.50 26.57
CA MET A 101 -6.44 -1.08 26.48
C MET A 101 -6.51 -2.46 27.13
N MET A 102 -5.45 -3.26 27.04
CA MET A 102 -5.38 -4.57 27.68
C MET A 102 -5.36 -4.45 29.21
N ILE A 103 -4.59 -3.50 29.76
CA ILE A 103 -4.56 -3.24 31.21
C ILE A 103 -5.91 -2.70 31.70
N LYS A 104 -6.55 -1.82 30.92
CA LYS A 104 -7.84 -1.20 31.27
C LYS A 104 -9.06 -2.07 30.92
N ASN A 105 -8.86 -3.28 30.37
CA ASN A 105 -9.92 -4.15 29.85
C ASN A 105 -10.88 -3.43 28.86
N ASN A 106 -10.34 -2.51 28.06
CA ASN A 106 -11.10 -1.69 27.10
C ASN A 106 -10.61 -1.91 25.66
N LEU A 107 -10.39 -3.17 25.29
CA LEU A 107 -9.97 -3.55 23.93
C LEU A 107 -11.04 -3.21 22.86
N VAL A 108 -12.32 -3.27 23.24
CA VAL A 108 -13.45 -2.99 22.35
C VAL A 108 -14.15 -1.72 22.82
N GLN A 109 -14.03 -0.65 22.03
CA GLN A 109 -14.76 0.61 22.24
C GLN A 109 -15.91 0.71 21.25
N ILE A 110 -17.13 0.73 21.76
CA ILE A 110 -18.34 0.88 20.94
C ILE A 110 -18.46 2.35 20.51
N LYS A 111 -18.73 2.58 19.22
CA LYS A 111 -18.98 3.91 18.68
C LYS A 111 -20.47 4.19 18.70
N GLU A 112 -20.87 5.20 19.46
CA GLU A 112 -22.28 5.59 19.61
C GLU A 112 -22.83 6.40 18.42
N VAL A 113 -21.98 7.19 17.75
CA VAL A 113 -22.39 8.14 16.70
C VAL A 113 -21.61 7.87 15.41
N PRO A 114 -22.25 7.92 14.22
CA PRO A 114 -21.55 7.85 12.95
C PRO A 114 -20.56 9.01 12.78
N PRO A 115 -19.56 8.89 11.87
CA PRO A 115 -18.57 9.94 11.64
C PRO A 115 -19.14 11.20 10.95
N TYR A 116 -20.43 11.25 10.65
CA TYR A 116 -21.12 12.41 10.05
C TYR A 116 -22.35 12.78 10.85
N LEU A 117 -22.74 14.06 10.79
CA LEU A 117 -24.02 14.51 11.31
C LEU A 117 -25.18 13.92 10.49
N LEU A 118 -26.29 13.59 11.15
CA LEU A 118 -27.46 12.98 10.49
C LEU A 118 -28.00 13.84 9.33
N ASN A 119 -27.95 15.17 9.47
CA ASN A 119 -28.36 16.12 8.43
C ASN A 119 -27.48 16.08 7.17
N LEU A 120 -26.27 15.56 7.29
CA LEU A 120 -25.29 15.47 6.20
C LEU A 120 -25.18 14.06 5.62
N LYS A 121 -25.96 13.10 6.13
CA LYS A 121 -25.93 11.68 5.74
C LYS A 121 -26.05 11.50 4.23
N GLU A 122 -27.08 12.08 3.61
CA GLU A 122 -27.32 11.92 2.17
C GLU A 122 -26.16 12.49 1.34
N LYS A 123 -25.66 13.67 1.72
CA LYS A 123 -24.57 14.34 1.01
C LYS A 123 -23.24 13.57 1.10
N VAL A 124 -22.98 12.93 2.24
CA VAL A 124 -21.76 12.11 2.43
C VAL A 124 -21.88 10.80 1.67
N LEU A 125 -23.03 10.12 1.73
CA LEU A 125 -23.23 8.84 1.04
C LEU A 125 -23.22 8.97 -0.49
N LEU A 126 -23.66 10.12 -1.02
CA LEU A 126 -23.67 10.40 -2.46
C LEU A 126 -22.32 10.91 -2.99
N ASN A 127 -21.34 11.21 -2.12
CA ASN A 127 -20.05 11.75 -2.53
C ASN A 127 -18.92 10.71 -2.36
N PRO A 128 -18.36 10.15 -3.45
CA PRO A 128 -17.26 9.19 -3.36
C PRO A 128 -15.95 9.81 -2.86
N MET A 129 -15.80 11.14 -2.92
CA MET A 129 -14.64 11.89 -2.43
C MET A 129 -14.83 12.43 -1.00
N ALA A 130 -15.88 12.00 -0.30
CA ALA A 130 -16.05 12.37 1.10
C ALA A 130 -14.99 11.67 1.96
N HIS A 131 -14.20 12.46 2.70
CA HIS A 131 -13.18 11.98 3.61
C HIS A 131 -13.37 12.56 5.02
N VAL A 132 -12.88 11.81 6.01
CA VAL A 132 -12.96 12.21 7.41
C VAL A 132 -11.75 13.07 7.78
N GLN A 133 -11.94 14.10 8.59
CA GLN A 133 -10.86 14.93 9.14
C GLN A 133 -10.86 14.87 10.67
N PRO A 134 -9.69 14.99 11.32
CA PRO A 134 -9.62 15.06 12.77
C PRO A 134 -10.28 16.36 13.25
N ASP A 135 -11.24 16.25 14.16
CA ASP A 135 -11.85 17.40 14.83
C ASP A 135 -11.04 17.74 16.08
N ALA A 136 -10.45 18.94 16.09
CA ALA A 136 -9.59 19.41 17.18
C ALA A 136 -10.32 19.53 18.53
N LYS A 137 -11.65 19.65 18.53
CA LYS A 137 -12.44 19.84 19.76
C LYS A 137 -12.82 18.52 20.43
N SER A 138 -13.25 17.54 19.64
CA SER A 138 -13.68 16.23 20.17
C SER A 138 -12.57 15.19 20.23
N GLY A 139 -11.44 15.41 19.54
CA GLY A 139 -10.42 14.37 19.35
C GLY A 139 -10.92 13.19 18.51
N SER A 140 -12.12 13.32 17.91
CA SER A 140 -12.73 12.32 17.04
C SER A 140 -12.54 12.69 15.57
N TYR A 141 -12.82 11.76 14.67
CA TYR A 141 -12.76 11.99 13.24
C TYR A 141 -14.18 12.30 12.72
N THR A 142 -14.38 13.49 12.14
CA THR A 142 -15.68 13.92 11.60
C THR A 142 -15.62 14.20 10.09
N CYS A 143 -16.67 13.81 9.38
CA CYS A 143 -16.88 14.11 7.97
C CYS A 143 -17.48 15.51 7.85
N ILE A 144 -16.69 16.44 7.31
CA ILE A 144 -17.19 17.76 6.95
C ILE A 144 -17.80 17.63 5.56
N ALA A 145 -19.12 17.73 5.46
CA ALA A 145 -19.81 17.75 4.17
C ALA A 145 -19.65 19.11 3.49
N ASN A 146 -18.42 19.48 3.14
CA ASN A 146 -18.21 20.51 2.13
C ASN A 146 -18.46 19.84 0.78
N PRO A 147 -19.66 19.99 0.17
CA PRO A 147 -20.11 19.10 -0.89
C PRO A 147 -19.77 19.61 -2.30
N LEU A 148 -19.03 20.72 -2.47
CA LEU A 148 -19.03 21.45 -3.75
C LEU A 148 -17.68 21.92 -4.30
N LEU A 149 -16.56 21.50 -3.72
CA LEU A 149 -15.31 21.50 -4.47
C LEU A 149 -14.54 20.28 -4.03
N ALA A 150 -14.52 19.25 -4.88
CA ALA A 150 -13.23 18.65 -5.16
C ALA A 150 -12.31 19.85 -5.45
N LYS A 151 -11.48 20.25 -4.47
CA LYS A 151 -10.45 21.25 -4.74
C LYS A 151 -9.78 20.70 -5.98
N LYS A 152 -9.92 21.39 -7.12
CA LYS A 152 -9.16 21.04 -8.31
C LYS A 152 -7.74 20.90 -7.80
N SER A 153 -7.15 19.72 -7.98
CA SER A 153 -5.79 19.47 -7.54
C SER A 153 -4.94 20.66 -8.02
N ALA A 154 -4.02 21.14 -7.19
CA ALA A 154 -3.18 22.29 -7.53
C ALA A 154 -2.56 22.10 -8.93
N SER A 155 -2.19 20.85 -9.26
CA SER A 155 -1.73 20.44 -10.59
C SER A 155 -2.72 20.70 -11.72
N VAL A 156 -4.01 20.41 -11.54
CA VAL A 156 -5.05 20.65 -12.56
C VAL A 156 -5.25 22.15 -12.77
N LEU A 157 -5.18 22.96 -11.70
CA LEU A 157 -5.27 24.41 -11.81
C LEU A 157 -4.08 24.99 -12.58
N GLU A 158 -2.87 24.51 -12.31
CA GLU A 158 -1.66 24.92 -13.05
C GLU A 158 -1.72 24.53 -14.51
N LEU A 159 -2.10 23.28 -14.82
CA LEU A 159 -2.28 22.84 -16.21
C LEU A 159 -3.32 23.69 -16.94
N THR A 160 -4.47 23.99 -16.30
CA THR A 160 -5.48 24.86 -16.94
C THR A 160 -4.94 26.26 -17.23
N LYS A 161 -4.06 26.83 -16.39
CA LYS A 161 -3.43 28.13 -16.65
C LYS A 161 -2.50 28.06 -17.87
N ILE A 162 -1.75 26.98 -18.04
CA ILE A 162 -0.85 26.76 -19.18
C ILE A 162 -1.65 26.64 -20.48
N TYR A 163 -2.72 25.83 -20.48
CA TYR A 163 -3.58 25.66 -21.66
C TYR A 163 -4.40 26.91 -22.03
N HIS A 164 -4.80 27.73 -21.05
CA HIS A 164 -5.58 28.95 -21.30
C HIS A 164 -4.75 30.16 -21.73
N ASN A 165 -3.42 30.14 -21.53
CA ASN A 165 -2.51 31.16 -22.02
C ASN A 165 -1.59 30.60 -23.13
N PRO A 166 -2.13 30.19 -24.30
CA PRO A 166 -1.27 29.84 -25.42
C PRO A 166 -0.52 31.11 -25.84
N VAL A 167 0.81 31.06 -25.77
CA VAL A 167 1.70 32.15 -26.18
C VAL A 167 1.31 32.60 -27.59
N SER A 168 0.64 33.75 -27.66
CA SER A 168 0.21 34.41 -28.89
C SER A 168 1.36 35.21 -29.48
N THR A 169 2.46 34.55 -29.86
CA THR A 169 3.51 35.18 -30.68
C THR A 169 3.97 34.24 -31.78
N LEU A 170 3.48 34.55 -33.00
CA LEU A 170 4.12 34.36 -34.30
C LEU A 170 4.47 32.92 -34.71
N ASN A 171 3.68 32.31 -35.60
CA ASN A 171 4.06 31.24 -36.55
C ASN A 171 5.02 30.13 -36.08
N VAL A 172 5.00 29.76 -34.80
CA VAL A 172 5.75 28.64 -34.25
C VAL A 172 4.75 27.60 -33.76
N HIS A 173 4.81 26.39 -34.33
CA HIS A 173 4.07 25.25 -33.82
C HIS A 173 4.63 24.88 -32.45
N SER A 174 3.97 25.34 -31.38
CA SER A 174 4.34 24.98 -30.01
C SER A 174 3.61 23.68 -29.63
N THR A 175 4.34 22.58 -29.62
CA THR A 175 3.87 21.32 -29.02
C THR A 175 4.20 21.36 -27.53
N ILE A 176 3.21 21.11 -26.67
CA ILE A 176 3.43 20.96 -25.22
C ILE A 176 3.83 19.50 -24.98
N PRO A 177 5.09 19.19 -24.65
CA PRO A 177 5.48 17.83 -24.32
C PRO A 177 4.81 17.41 -23.01
N SER A 178 4.30 16.18 -22.96
CA SER A 178 3.80 15.58 -21.73
C SER A 178 4.36 14.18 -21.62
N GLU A 179 5.00 13.90 -20.49
CA GLU A 179 5.61 12.60 -20.23
C GLU A 179 5.03 11.99 -18.97
N LEU A 180 4.91 10.67 -18.98
CA LEU A 180 4.46 9.93 -17.81
C LEU A 180 5.66 9.79 -16.85
N ILE A 181 5.42 10.01 -15.55
CA ILE A 181 6.48 9.90 -14.52
C ILE A 181 7.19 8.54 -14.57
N THR A 182 6.47 7.47 -14.95
CA THR A 182 7.02 6.12 -15.06
C THR A 182 7.81 5.86 -16.34
N ALA A 183 7.71 6.72 -17.35
CA ALA A 183 8.42 6.56 -18.62
C ALA A 183 9.88 7.01 -18.54
N VAL A 184 10.18 7.96 -17.63
CA VAL A 184 11.53 8.51 -17.46
C VAL A 184 12.30 7.71 -16.41
N PRO A 185 13.36 6.97 -16.79
CA PRO A 185 14.13 6.15 -15.85
C PRO A 185 15.12 7.02 -15.05
N SER A 186 14.61 7.86 -14.16
CA SER A 186 15.39 8.74 -13.26
C SER A 186 16.33 7.99 -12.31
N HIS A 187 16.11 6.69 -12.11
CA HIS A 187 16.97 5.81 -11.32
C HIS A 187 18.20 5.29 -12.10
N ASN A 188 18.25 5.46 -13.42
CA ASN A 188 19.34 4.99 -14.25
C ASN A 188 20.41 6.09 -14.41
N PRO A 189 21.61 5.95 -13.81
CA PRO A 189 22.63 7.00 -13.84
C PRO A 189 23.16 7.27 -15.25
N ASN A 190 23.15 6.27 -16.13
CA ASN A 190 23.56 6.45 -17.53
C ASN A 190 22.55 7.33 -18.27
N PHE A 191 21.25 7.08 -18.09
CA PHE A 191 20.21 7.91 -18.69
C PHE A 191 20.31 9.36 -18.20
N VAL A 192 20.52 9.54 -16.89
CA VAL A 192 20.57 10.87 -16.28
C VAL A 192 21.81 11.65 -16.73
N SER A 193 23.00 11.05 -16.70
CA SER A 193 24.25 11.73 -17.11
C SER A 193 24.34 12.05 -18.62
N HIS A 194 23.65 11.29 -19.47
CA HIS A 194 23.64 11.55 -20.91
C HIS A 194 22.64 12.63 -21.34
N ASN A 195 21.58 12.89 -20.56
CA ASN A 195 20.49 13.78 -20.97
C ASN A 195 20.35 15.05 -20.10
N PHE A 196 20.92 15.08 -18.89
CA PHE A 196 20.79 16.21 -17.96
C PHE A 196 22.15 16.79 -17.57
N THR A 197 22.19 18.10 -17.34
CA THR A 197 23.38 18.79 -16.83
C THR A 197 23.56 18.59 -15.33
N ASP A 198 24.79 18.74 -14.82
CA ASP A 198 25.07 18.58 -13.38
C ASP A 198 24.21 19.51 -12.49
N ALA A 199 23.91 20.72 -12.97
CA ALA A 199 23.06 21.67 -12.25
C ALA A 199 21.59 21.19 -12.18
N GLU A 200 21.08 20.62 -13.26
CA GLU A 200 19.72 20.07 -13.33
C GLU A 200 19.59 18.82 -12.47
N ILE A 201 20.61 17.95 -12.49
CA ILE A 201 20.67 16.75 -11.65
C ILE A 201 20.65 17.15 -10.17
N ALA A 202 21.47 18.13 -9.78
CA ALA A 202 21.50 18.64 -8.41
C ALA A 202 20.15 19.22 -7.98
N TYR A 203 19.48 19.96 -8.87
CA TYR A 203 18.15 20.52 -8.60
C TYR A 203 17.09 19.44 -8.47
N CYS A 204 16.99 18.52 -9.43
CA CYS A 204 15.97 17.48 -9.48
C CYS A 204 16.11 16.46 -8.36
N SER A 205 17.35 16.09 -8.00
CA SER A 205 17.60 15.14 -6.89
C SER A 205 17.27 15.71 -5.51
N ALA A 206 17.29 17.04 -5.33
CA ALA A 206 16.96 17.70 -4.08
C ALA A 206 15.43 17.85 -3.84
N GLN A 207 14.60 17.58 -4.85
CA GLN A 207 13.15 17.73 -4.72
C GLN A 207 12.50 16.60 -3.91
N PRO A 208 11.33 16.82 -3.29
CA PRO A 208 10.59 15.78 -2.56
C PRO A 208 10.20 14.56 -3.42
N SER A 209 10.06 14.77 -4.74
CA SER A 209 9.77 13.72 -5.72
C SER A 209 10.70 13.88 -6.93
N PRO A 210 11.93 13.33 -6.86
CA PRO A 210 12.92 13.48 -7.93
C PRO A 210 12.43 12.98 -9.28
N ALA A 211 11.74 11.83 -9.31
CA ALA A 211 11.19 11.26 -10.54
C ALA A 211 10.21 12.22 -11.23
N SER A 212 9.38 12.95 -10.47
CA SER A 212 8.47 13.94 -11.04
C SER A 212 9.20 15.19 -11.54
N SER A 213 10.32 15.56 -10.92
CA SER A 213 11.11 16.72 -11.32
C SER A 213 11.85 16.45 -12.63
N PHE A 214 12.43 15.25 -12.78
CA PHE A 214 13.09 14.83 -14.03
C PHE A 214 12.15 14.73 -15.23
N THR A 215 10.84 14.54 -15.01
CA THR A 215 9.85 14.49 -16.09
C THR A 215 9.33 15.85 -16.52
N THR A 216 9.68 16.91 -15.78
CA THR A 216 9.21 18.28 -16.03
C THR A 216 10.26 19.19 -16.67
N GLN A 217 11.51 18.73 -16.74
CA GLN A 217 12.61 19.40 -17.46
C GLN A 217 12.57 19.03 -18.93
#